data_AF-A0A961F9E5-F1
#
_entry.id   AF-A0A961F9E5-F1
#
_cell.length_a   1.000
_cell.length_b   1.000
_cell.length_c   1.000
_cell.angle_alpha   90.00
_cell.angle_beta   90.00
_cell.angle_gamma   90.00
#
_symmetry.space_group_name_H-M   'P 1'
#
loop_
_entity.id
_entity.type
_entity.pdbx_description
1 polymer ?
#
loop_
_entity_poly.entity_id
_entity_poly.type
_entity_poly.pdbx_seq_one_letter_code
_entity_poly.pdbx_strand_id
1 'polypeptide(L)'
;MNIAHVERIAGELKLRPIQVGATAKLFADGATVPFIARYRKEATGEMDEVQIQTVRDRLEQLQALDDRRSSIVKSLEERNLMTDVLRAKIAKADSMTVLEDLFAPFRPKRRTRATIAKEKGLEPLADFIEANVQTHGVDVDGEAAKFVDTAKEVPDVESALSGARDIIAERISDAAEVRAALRKLFSEHGTVTSKVMFGKEQDAEAQKFRDYFDWSEPMKSIPSHRMLAIRRGEKEGHLILRIQPPEADAIRLIENLTVSGNTAASQQMRLAAADSFKRLLSSSMETEARMESKKKADTDAVKVFADNLRELLLAAPLGQKRVLGIDPGFRTGCKVVVLDAQGKLLHNDVIYLLGEGNSLIHAKNLILGLAMNYKIEAIAIGNGTASRETEMFINKIGLPKHIPVLMVNESGASIYSASEVAREEFPNHDVTVRGAVSIARRLMDPLAELVKLDPKAIGVGQYQHDVDQNQLKGSLDDVVISAV
;
A
#
# COMPACT_ATOMS: atom_id res chain seq x y z
N MET A 1 -11.74 -18.85 20.34
CA MET A 1 -11.14 -19.43 19.12
C MET A 1 -12.27 -19.81 18.17
N ASN A 2 -12.33 -19.21 16.99
CA ASN A 2 -13.36 -19.51 15.99
C ASN A 2 -12.91 -20.73 15.15
N ILE A 3 -13.60 -21.86 15.28
CA ILE A 3 -13.26 -23.12 14.58
C ILE A 3 -13.37 -22.95 13.06
N ALA A 4 -14.33 -22.16 12.58
CA ALA A 4 -14.50 -21.90 11.15
C ALA A 4 -13.29 -21.14 10.55
N HIS A 5 -12.66 -20.25 11.33
CA HIS A 5 -11.43 -19.58 10.89
C HIS A 5 -10.29 -20.58 10.72
N VAL A 6 -10.14 -21.49 11.67
CA VAL A 6 -9.10 -22.53 11.66
C VAL A 6 -9.24 -23.42 10.43
N GLU A 7 -10.45 -23.92 10.15
CA GLU A 7 -10.71 -24.77 8.98
C GLU A 7 -10.48 -24.04 7.66
N ARG A 8 -10.93 -22.79 7.57
CA ARG A 8 -10.73 -21.97 6.37
C ARG A 8 -9.25 -21.72 6.09
N ILE A 9 -8.49 -21.28 7.09
CA ILE A 9 -7.05 -21.02 6.95
C ILE A 9 -6.30 -22.31 6.62
N ALA A 10 -6.68 -23.44 7.26
CA ALA A 10 -6.09 -24.74 6.96
C ALA A 10 -6.28 -25.14 5.49
N GLY A 11 -7.49 -24.93 4.93
CA GLY A 11 -7.76 -25.17 3.51
C GLY A 11 -6.98 -24.24 2.58
N GLU A 12 -6.97 -22.93 2.88
CA GLU A 12 -6.28 -21.91 2.07
C GLU A 12 -4.76 -22.14 2.02
N LEU A 13 -4.16 -22.48 3.16
CA LEU A 13 -2.71 -22.66 3.29
C LEU A 13 -2.24 -24.12 3.11
N LYS A 14 -3.17 -25.05 2.85
CA LYS A 14 -2.91 -26.50 2.77
C LYS A 14 -2.22 -27.04 4.02
N LEU A 15 -2.61 -26.54 5.19
CA LEU A 15 -2.15 -26.96 6.51
C LEU A 15 -3.19 -27.86 7.18
N ARG A 16 -2.80 -28.60 8.22
CA ARG A 16 -3.77 -29.35 9.03
C ARG A 16 -4.50 -28.41 9.99
N PRO A 17 -5.82 -28.55 10.21
CA PRO A 17 -6.57 -27.72 11.17
C PRO A 17 -5.97 -27.70 12.58
N ILE A 18 -5.39 -28.82 13.03
CA ILE A 18 -4.72 -28.91 14.34
C ILE A 18 -3.52 -27.95 14.41
N GLN A 19 -2.76 -27.79 13.33
CA GLN A 19 -1.59 -26.89 13.29
C GLN A 19 -2.04 -25.44 13.41
N VAL A 20 -3.03 -25.05 12.61
CA VAL A 20 -3.60 -23.70 12.63
C VAL A 20 -4.24 -23.40 13.98
N GLY A 21 -4.99 -24.35 14.56
CA GLY A 21 -5.63 -24.20 15.87
C GLY A 21 -4.62 -24.05 17.02
N ALA A 22 -3.53 -24.84 17.00
CA ALA A 22 -2.45 -24.71 17.97
C ALA A 22 -1.75 -23.35 17.86
N THR A 23 -1.42 -22.92 16.64
CA THR A 23 -0.83 -21.60 16.36
C THR A 23 -1.75 -20.46 16.82
N ALA A 24 -3.05 -20.54 16.52
CA ALA A 24 -4.04 -19.55 16.96
C ALA A 24 -4.13 -19.45 18.50
N LYS A 25 -4.04 -20.59 19.20
CA LYS A 25 -4.02 -20.61 20.67
C LYS A 25 -2.78 -19.89 21.21
N LEU A 26 -1.61 -20.19 20.65
CA LEU A 26 -0.36 -19.58 21.08
C LEU A 26 -0.39 -18.05 20.90
N PHE A 27 -0.94 -17.54 19.79
CA PHE A 27 -1.15 -16.10 19.63
C PHE A 27 -2.12 -15.50 20.64
N ALA A 28 -3.22 -16.19 20.96
CA ALA A 28 -4.16 -15.75 21.99
C ALA A 28 -3.51 -15.69 23.38
N ASP A 29 -2.53 -16.56 23.64
CA ASP A 29 -1.73 -16.57 24.87
C ASP A 29 -0.57 -15.54 24.85
N GLY A 30 -0.46 -14.73 23.79
CA GLY A 30 0.55 -13.66 23.65
C GLY A 30 1.89 -14.12 23.08
N ALA A 31 1.99 -15.32 22.51
CA ALA A 31 3.23 -15.80 21.90
C ALA A 31 3.58 -15.02 20.62
N THR A 32 4.87 -14.80 20.39
CA THR A 32 5.40 -14.16 19.17
C THR A 32 5.76 -15.19 18.10
N VAL A 33 5.87 -14.74 16.84
CA VAL A 33 6.24 -15.61 15.71
C VAL A 33 7.55 -16.36 15.97
N PRO A 34 8.68 -15.72 16.38
CA PRO A 34 9.93 -16.44 16.64
C PRO A 34 9.81 -17.42 17.80
N PHE A 35 9.03 -17.09 18.84
CA PHE A 35 8.83 -17.98 19.97
C PHE A 35 8.12 -19.26 19.53
N ILE A 36 7.07 -19.15 18.72
CA ILE A 36 6.33 -20.29 18.20
C ILE A 36 7.25 -21.13 17.29
N ALA A 37 7.91 -20.47 16.33
CA ALA A 37 8.78 -21.12 15.35
C ALA A 37 9.96 -21.86 16.00
N ARG A 38 10.48 -21.37 17.13
CA ARG A 38 11.65 -21.95 17.81
C ARG A 38 11.28 -22.95 18.90
N TYR A 39 10.30 -22.63 19.75
CA TYR A 39 10.04 -23.37 20.99
C TYR A 39 8.71 -24.13 21.00
N ARG A 40 7.90 -24.03 19.92
CA ARG A 40 6.61 -24.72 19.80
C ARG A 40 6.45 -25.49 18.49
N LYS A 41 7.57 -25.87 17.87
CA LYS A 41 7.60 -26.65 16.61
C LYS A 41 6.72 -27.89 16.66
N GLU A 42 6.83 -28.70 17.69
CA GLU A 42 6.04 -29.93 17.82
C GLU A 42 4.53 -29.63 17.91
N ALA A 43 4.16 -28.57 18.64
CA ALA A 43 2.77 -28.17 18.80
C ALA A 43 2.14 -27.65 17.50
N THR A 44 2.92 -26.99 16.64
CA THR A 44 2.46 -26.49 15.33
C THR A 44 2.73 -27.46 14.18
N GLY A 45 3.33 -28.62 14.45
CA GLY A 45 3.72 -29.59 13.43
C GLY A 45 4.79 -29.06 12.46
N GLU A 46 5.81 -28.41 13.02
CA GLU A 46 7.00 -27.89 12.34
C GLU A 46 6.74 -26.80 11.30
N MET A 47 5.72 -25.97 11.54
CA MET A 47 5.52 -24.77 10.71
C MET A 47 6.72 -23.82 10.81
N ASP A 48 7.12 -23.25 9.67
CA ASP A 48 8.14 -22.21 9.62
C ASP A 48 7.58 -20.82 9.99
N GLU A 49 8.48 -19.84 10.14
CA GLU A 49 8.12 -18.47 10.52
C GLU A 49 7.17 -17.80 9.52
N VAL A 50 7.31 -18.08 8.23
CA VAL A 50 6.50 -17.50 7.15
C VAL A 50 5.07 -18.04 7.22
N GLN A 51 4.93 -19.35 7.44
CA GLN A 51 3.64 -20.00 7.62
C GLN A 51 2.93 -19.51 8.88
N ILE A 52 3.66 -19.37 9.99
CA ILE A 52 3.11 -18.88 11.27
C ILE A 52 2.63 -17.44 11.13
N GLN A 53 3.42 -16.57 10.49
CA GLN A 53 3.04 -15.18 10.21
C GLN A 53 1.81 -15.10 9.30
N THR A 54 1.76 -15.91 8.24
CA THR A 54 0.60 -15.96 7.33
C THR A 54 -0.67 -16.39 8.06
N VAL A 55 -0.58 -17.32 9.02
CA VAL A 55 -1.72 -17.72 9.87
C VAL A 55 -2.19 -16.55 10.75
N ARG A 56 -1.27 -15.82 11.41
CA ARG A 56 -1.61 -14.62 12.20
C ARG A 56 -2.40 -13.61 11.38
N ASP A 57 -1.84 -13.23 10.23
CA ASP A 57 -2.41 -12.18 9.40
C ASP A 57 -3.79 -12.58 8.85
N ARG A 58 -3.98 -13.86 8.50
CA ARG A 58 -5.30 -14.36 8.08
C ARG A 58 -6.30 -14.44 9.21
N LEU A 59 -5.87 -14.78 10.44
CA LEU A 59 -6.75 -14.76 11.61
C LEU A 59 -7.28 -13.34 11.87
N GLU A 60 -6.41 -12.33 11.80
CA GLU A 60 -6.78 -10.92 11.96
C GLU A 60 -7.75 -10.45 10.87
N GLN A 61 -7.50 -10.82 9.60
CA GLN A 61 -8.38 -10.48 8.48
C GLN A 61 -9.78 -11.10 8.62
N LEU A 62 -9.85 -12.37 9.04
CA LEU A 62 -11.13 -13.04 9.27
C LEU A 62 -11.87 -12.46 10.48
N GLN A 63 -11.15 -12.08 11.55
CA GLN A 63 -11.75 -11.39 12.69
C GLN A 63 -12.35 -10.05 12.27
N ALA A 64 -11.63 -9.23 11.49
CA ALA A 64 -12.16 -7.97 10.98
C ALA A 64 -13.41 -8.16 10.08
N LEU A 65 -13.46 -9.26 9.30
CA LEU A 65 -14.63 -9.62 8.52
C LEU A 65 -15.83 -9.96 9.41
N ASP A 66 -15.64 -10.76 10.46
CA ASP A 66 -16.66 -11.14 11.44
C ASP A 66 -17.21 -9.93 12.21
N ASP A 67 -16.34 -9.02 12.63
CA ASP A 67 -16.70 -7.80 13.34
C ASP A 67 -17.57 -6.91 12.44
N ARG A 68 -17.16 -6.74 11.17
CA ARG A 68 -17.92 -5.97 10.20
C ARG A 68 -19.26 -6.64 9.86
N ARG A 69 -19.29 -7.96 9.74
CA ARG A 69 -20.53 -8.73 9.52
C ARG A 69 -21.51 -8.47 10.65
N SER A 70 -21.04 -8.54 11.89
CA SER A 70 -21.84 -8.29 13.09
C SER A 70 -22.40 -6.87 13.13
N SER A 71 -21.58 -5.87 12.77
CA SER A 71 -21.99 -4.46 12.66
C SER A 71 -23.11 -4.26 11.63
N ILE A 72 -23.01 -4.88 10.46
CA ILE A 72 -24.02 -4.79 9.40
C ILE A 72 -25.33 -5.47 9.83
N VAL A 73 -25.26 -6.67 10.41
CA VAL A 73 -26.44 -7.38 10.91
C VAL A 73 -27.18 -6.52 11.93
N LYS A 74 -26.46 -6.00 12.94
CA LYS A 74 -27.03 -5.13 13.96
C LYS A 74 -27.73 -3.91 13.36
N SER A 75 -27.07 -3.22 12.42
CA SER A 75 -27.64 -2.03 11.75
C SER A 75 -28.92 -2.34 10.96
N LEU A 76 -29.00 -3.51 10.33
CA LEU A 76 -30.17 -3.92 9.54
C LEU A 76 -31.33 -4.36 10.45
N GLU A 77 -31.05 -5.03 11.56
CA GLU A 77 -32.04 -5.44 12.55
C GLU A 77 -32.64 -4.23 13.28
N GLU A 78 -31.82 -3.27 13.70
CA GLU A 78 -32.28 -2.02 14.35
C GLU A 78 -33.22 -1.19 13.47
N ARG A 79 -33.10 -1.33 12.13
CA ARG A 79 -33.94 -0.62 11.15
C ARG A 79 -35.10 -1.46 10.62
N ASN A 80 -35.30 -2.68 11.14
CA ASN A 80 -36.30 -3.64 10.66
C ASN A 80 -36.20 -3.96 9.15
N LEU A 81 -34.97 -3.92 8.60
CA LEU A 81 -34.67 -4.21 7.19
C LEU A 81 -34.16 -5.64 6.98
N MET A 82 -33.90 -6.38 8.06
CA MET A 82 -33.38 -7.73 8.00
C MET A 82 -34.45 -8.75 7.57
N THR A 83 -34.13 -9.55 6.56
CA THR A 83 -34.95 -10.70 6.12
C THR A 83 -34.15 -11.99 6.27
N ASP A 84 -34.81 -13.15 6.34
CA ASP A 84 -34.11 -14.43 6.46
C ASP A 84 -33.22 -14.74 5.26
N VAL A 85 -33.65 -14.31 4.06
CA VAL A 85 -32.85 -14.43 2.83
C VAL A 85 -31.59 -13.56 2.91
N LEU A 86 -31.72 -12.31 3.37
CA LEU A 86 -30.58 -11.40 3.53
C LEU A 86 -29.62 -11.88 4.62
N ARG A 87 -30.15 -12.36 5.75
CA ARG A 87 -29.37 -12.96 6.84
C ARG A 87 -28.54 -14.14 6.35
N ALA A 88 -29.14 -15.04 5.56
CA ALA A 88 -28.44 -16.17 4.97
C ALA A 88 -27.34 -15.75 3.98
N LYS A 89 -27.58 -14.70 3.17
CA LYS A 89 -26.56 -14.14 2.26
C LYS A 89 -25.39 -13.52 3.02
N ILE A 90 -25.66 -12.71 4.05
CA ILE A 90 -24.64 -12.06 4.88
C ILE A 90 -23.79 -13.09 5.64
N ALA A 91 -24.42 -14.15 6.16
CA ALA A 91 -23.72 -15.23 6.84
C ALA A 91 -22.75 -15.98 5.92
N LYS A 92 -23.09 -16.12 4.63
CA LYS A 92 -22.25 -16.78 3.61
C LYS A 92 -21.22 -15.85 2.95
N ALA A 93 -21.24 -14.55 3.24
CA ALA A 93 -20.29 -13.60 2.67
C ALA A 93 -18.86 -13.94 3.12
N ASP A 94 -18.00 -14.26 2.15
CA ASP A 94 -16.66 -14.79 2.33
C ASP A 94 -15.56 -13.72 2.34
N SER A 95 -15.92 -12.49 1.98
CA SER A 95 -15.00 -11.36 1.83
C SER A 95 -15.67 -10.06 2.25
N MET A 96 -14.84 -9.08 2.63
CA MET A 96 -15.29 -7.75 3.00
C MET A 96 -16.08 -7.09 1.86
N THR A 97 -15.61 -7.27 0.64
CA THR A 97 -16.23 -6.72 -0.57
C THR A 97 -17.64 -7.25 -0.79
N VAL A 98 -17.84 -8.57 -0.73
CA VAL A 98 -19.18 -9.17 -0.89
C VAL A 98 -20.12 -8.70 0.20
N LEU A 99 -19.61 -8.59 1.44
CA LEU A 99 -20.40 -8.09 2.57
C LEU A 99 -20.85 -6.63 2.37
N GLU A 100 -19.96 -5.78 1.88
CA GLU A 100 -20.27 -4.37 1.56
C GLU A 100 -21.22 -4.23 0.37
N ASP A 101 -21.11 -5.08 -0.66
CA ASP A 101 -22.03 -5.11 -1.80
C ASP A 101 -23.44 -5.51 -1.35
N LEU A 102 -23.58 -6.49 -0.44
CA LEU A 102 -24.88 -6.86 0.15
C LEU A 102 -25.49 -5.74 1.01
N PHE A 103 -24.64 -4.91 1.63
CA PHE A 103 -25.09 -3.79 2.46
C PHE A 103 -25.38 -2.52 1.66
N ALA A 104 -24.86 -2.39 0.44
CA ALA A 104 -24.95 -1.19 -0.38
C ALA A 104 -26.39 -0.64 -0.55
N PRO A 105 -27.43 -1.46 -0.84
CA PRO A 105 -28.81 -0.98 -0.97
C PRO A 105 -29.36 -0.30 0.30
N PHE A 106 -28.81 -0.66 1.46
CA PHE A 106 -29.30 -0.23 2.77
C PHE A 106 -28.46 0.88 3.39
N ARG A 107 -27.41 1.36 2.70
CA ARG A 107 -26.62 2.49 3.19
C ARG A 107 -27.49 3.76 3.19
N PRO A 108 -27.41 4.61 4.23
CA PRO A 108 -28.06 5.91 4.19
C PRO A 108 -27.60 6.71 2.97
N LYS A 109 -28.56 7.16 2.14
CA LYS A 109 -28.27 7.93 0.93
C LYS A 109 -28.70 9.38 1.11
N ARG A 110 -27.95 10.31 0.51
CA ARG A 110 -28.43 11.69 0.29
C ARG A 110 -29.62 11.65 -0.66
N ARG A 111 -30.48 12.67 -0.66
CA ARG A 111 -31.63 12.78 -1.58
C ARG A 111 -31.16 12.66 -3.05
N THR A 112 -31.31 11.47 -3.64
CA THR A 112 -30.85 11.16 -5.01
C THR A 112 -31.94 11.45 -6.04
N ARG A 113 -31.61 11.38 -7.33
CA ARG A 113 -32.62 11.44 -8.40
C ARG A 113 -33.67 10.33 -8.24
N ALA A 114 -33.24 9.12 -7.87
CA ALA A 114 -34.16 8.03 -7.56
C ALA A 114 -35.04 8.35 -6.35
N THR A 115 -34.49 8.91 -5.27
CA THR A 115 -35.31 9.33 -4.10
C THR A 115 -36.35 10.38 -4.52
N ILE A 116 -35.97 11.38 -5.31
CA ILE A 116 -36.88 12.41 -5.81
C ILE A 116 -37.97 11.77 -6.70
N ALA A 117 -37.60 10.85 -7.59
CA ALA A 117 -38.57 10.15 -8.42
C ALA A 117 -39.55 9.30 -7.60
N LYS A 118 -39.09 8.65 -6.52
CA LYS A 118 -39.95 7.93 -5.56
C LYS A 118 -40.90 8.88 -4.82
N GLU A 119 -40.41 10.04 -4.36
CA GLU A 119 -41.25 11.10 -3.75
C GLU A 119 -42.33 11.60 -4.71
N LYS A 120 -42.02 11.64 -6.02
CA LYS A 120 -42.99 11.96 -7.09
C LYS A 120 -43.96 10.81 -7.41
N GLY A 121 -43.80 9.64 -6.77
CA GLY A 121 -44.68 8.48 -6.94
C GLY A 121 -44.41 7.65 -8.19
N LEU A 122 -43.19 7.72 -8.75
CA LEU A 122 -42.82 7.01 -9.99
C LEU A 122 -42.30 5.58 -9.77
N GLU A 123 -42.21 5.11 -8.52
CA GLU A 123 -41.75 3.74 -8.22
C GLU A 123 -42.62 2.65 -8.85
N PRO A 124 -43.97 2.73 -8.85
CA PRO A 124 -44.79 1.73 -9.53
C PRO A 124 -44.56 1.67 -11.04
N LEU A 125 -44.20 2.79 -11.69
CA LEU A 125 -43.84 2.80 -13.12
C LEU A 125 -42.49 2.10 -13.36
N ALA A 126 -41.51 2.30 -12.47
CA ALA A 126 -40.25 1.55 -12.51
C ALA A 126 -40.47 0.05 -12.35
N ASP A 127 -41.28 -0.35 -11.36
CA ASP A 127 -41.66 -1.75 -11.11
C ASP A 127 -42.37 -2.36 -12.33
N PHE A 128 -43.27 -1.59 -12.96
CA PHE A 128 -43.97 -2.01 -14.18
C PHE A 128 -43.01 -2.26 -15.35
N ILE A 129 -42.04 -1.37 -15.58
CA ILE A 129 -41.04 -1.52 -16.64
C ILE A 129 -40.19 -2.78 -16.39
N GLU A 130 -39.69 -2.97 -15.16
CA GLU A 130 -38.88 -4.13 -14.80
C GLU A 130 -39.65 -5.46 -14.95
N ALA A 131 -40.91 -5.50 -14.51
CA ALA A 131 -41.76 -6.69 -14.60
C ALA A 131 -42.12 -7.06 -16.06
N ASN A 132 -42.10 -6.11 -16.99
CA ASN A 132 -42.52 -6.29 -18.38
C ASN A 132 -41.38 -6.28 -19.39
N VAL A 133 -40.12 -6.40 -18.95
CA VAL A 133 -38.93 -6.39 -19.81
C VAL A 133 -39.05 -7.35 -21.00
N GLN A 134 -39.61 -8.53 -20.81
CA GLN A 134 -39.74 -9.55 -21.86
C GLN A 134 -41.13 -9.55 -22.55
N THR A 135 -42.08 -8.77 -22.05
CA THR A 135 -43.46 -8.80 -22.52
C THR A 135 -43.62 -7.99 -23.80
N HIS A 136 -44.02 -8.63 -24.89
CA HIS A 136 -44.25 -7.97 -26.18
C HIS A 136 -45.61 -7.27 -26.19
N GLY A 137 -45.70 -6.14 -26.88
CA GLY A 137 -46.96 -5.39 -27.05
C GLY A 137 -47.42 -4.59 -25.83
N VAL A 138 -46.57 -4.46 -24.80
CA VAL A 138 -46.84 -3.60 -23.63
C VAL A 138 -46.74 -2.13 -24.03
N ASP A 139 -47.80 -1.37 -23.75
CA ASP A 139 -47.85 0.08 -23.96
C ASP A 139 -47.20 0.82 -22.78
N VAL A 140 -45.87 0.97 -22.86
CA VAL A 140 -45.08 1.65 -21.83
C VAL A 140 -45.40 3.14 -21.75
N ASP A 141 -45.65 3.79 -22.88
CA ASP A 141 -45.96 5.22 -22.93
C ASP A 141 -47.36 5.48 -22.37
N GLY A 142 -48.33 4.61 -22.67
CA GLY A 142 -49.67 4.67 -22.08
C GLY A 142 -49.68 4.41 -20.58
N GLU A 143 -48.84 3.50 -20.07
CA GLU A 143 -48.68 3.33 -18.62
C GLU A 143 -48.04 4.56 -17.98
N ALA A 144 -46.97 5.10 -18.58
CA ALA A 144 -46.29 6.30 -18.09
C ALA A 144 -47.17 7.54 -18.10
N ALA A 145 -48.12 7.66 -19.04
CA ALA A 145 -49.10 8.75 -19.09
C ALA A 145 -49.96 8.85 -17.80
N LYS A 146 -50.17 7.74 -17.08
CA LYS A 146 -50.90 7.73 -15.80
C LYS A 146 -50.17 8.43 -14.66
N PHE A 147 -48.86 8.63 -14.82
CA PHE A 147 -47.98 9.24 -13.82
C PHE A 147 -47.65 10.71 -14.14
N VAL A 148 -48.19 11.27 -15.23
CA VAL A 148 -48.06 12.69 -15.55
C VAL A 148 -48.87 13.52 -14.56
N ASP A 149 -48.16 14.33 -13.78
CA ASP A 149 -48.71 15.16 -12.72
C ASP A 149 -47.84 16.42 -12.58
N THR A 150 -48.33 17.54 -13.10
CA THR A 150 -47.62 18.83 -13.04
C THR A 150 -47.45 19.33 -11.60
N ALA A 151 -48.34 18.96 -10.67
CA ALA A 151 -48.23 19.33 -9.26
C ALA A 151 -47.12 18.56 -8.55
N LYS A 152 -46.77 17.37 -9.04
CA LYS A 152 -45.59 16.61 -8.63
C LYS A 152 -44.36 16.88 -9.50
N GLU A 153 -44.40 17.93 -10.32
CA GLU A 153 -43.32 18.29 -11.25
C GLU A 153 -42.96 17.15 -12.23
N VAL A 154 -43.98 16.47 -12.76
CA VAL A 154 -43.88 15.48 -13.85
C VAL A 154 -44.75 15.97 -15.01
N PRO A 155 -44.23 16.87 -15.87
CA PRO A 155 -45.05 17.59 -16.86
C PRO A 155 -45.46 16.76 -18.08
N ASP A 156 -44.74 15.69 -18.38
CA ASP A 156 -44.94 14.87 -19.58
C ASP A 156 -44.52 13.40 -19.36
N VAL A 157 -44.86 12.56 -20.33
CA VAL A 157 -44.54 11.12 -20.34
C VAL A 157 -43.03 10.87 -20.23
N GLU A 158 -42.22 11.67 -20.92
CA GLU A 158 -40.76 11.51 -20.90
C GLU A 158 -40.19 11.81 -19.50
N SER A 159 -40.73 12.79 -18.78
CA SER A 159 -40.35 13.08 -17.40
C SER A 159 -40.71 11.93 -16.45
N ALA A 160 -41.86 11.28 -16.66
CA ALA A 160 -42.26 10.10 -15.91
C ALA A 160 -41.32 8.92 -16.18
N LEU A 161 -41.03 8.63 -17.46
CA LEU A 161 -40.09 7.59 -17.87
C LEU A 161 -38.67 7.87 -17.36
N SER A 162 -38.22 9.12 -17.43
CA SER A 162 -36.91 9.54 -16.93
C SER A 162 -36.78 9.31 -15.42
N GLY A 163 -37.80 9.69 -14.63
CA GLY A 163 -37.82 9.42 -13.20
C GLY A 163 -37.87 7.92 -12.87
N ALA A 164 -38.63 7.12 -13.64
CA ALA A 164 -38.62 5.66 -13.51
C ALA A 164 -37.22 5.08 -13.82
N ARG A 165 -36.55 5.55 -14.88
CA ARG A 165 -35.17 5.17 -15.21
C ARG A 165 -34.17 5.57 -14.12
N ASP A 166 -34.34 6.72 -13.47
CA ASP A 166 -33.49 7.13 -12.35
C ASP A 166 -33.56 6.12 -11.19
N ILE A 167 -34.75 5.58 -10.90
CA ILE A 167 -34.97 4.53 -9.89
C ILE A 167 -34.30 3.22 -10.32
N ILE A 168 -34.55 2.78 -11.55
CA ILE A 168 -33.97 1.54 -12.10
C ILE A 168 -32.43 1.63 -12.13
N ALA A 169 -31.86 2.76 -12.57
CA ALA A 169 -30.41 2.96 -12.61
C ALA A 169 -29.79 2.85 -11.21
N GLU A 170 -30.46 3.34 -10.17
CA GLU A 170 -29.98 3.16 -8.79
C GLU A 170 -30.06 1.70 -8.34
N ARG A 171 -31.16 0.99 -8.63
CA ARG A 171 -31.31 -0.45 -8.34
C ARG A 171 -30.22 -1.29 -9.01
N ILE A 172 -29.93 -1.01 -10.29
CA ILE A 172 -28.83 -1.64 -11.04
C ILE A 172 -27.48 -1.34 -10.38
N SER A 173 -27.24 -0.10 -9.94
CA SER A 173 -25.96 0.30 -9.33
C SER A 173 -25.66 -0.36 -7.98
N ASP A 174 -26.71 -0.74 -7.25
CA ASP A 174 -26.63 -1.44 -5.97
C ASP A 174 -26.64 -2.97 -6.13
N ALA A 175 -26.93 -3.49 -7.32
CA ALA A 175 -27.01 -4.93 -7.55
C ALA A 175 -25.62 -5.58 -7.38
N ALA A 176 -25.48 -6.45 -6.38
CA ALA A 176 -24.21 -7.11 -6.06
C ALA A 176 -23.61 -7.87 -7.24
N GLU A 177 -24.43 -8.51 -8.08
CA GLU A 177 -23.97 -9.23 -9.28
C GLU A 177 -23.38 -8.27 -10.33
N VAL A 178 -23.99 -7.10 -10.53
CA VAL A 178 -23.49 -6.06 -11.44
C VAL A 178 -22.17 -5.49 -10.93
N ARG A 179 -22.09 -5.17 -9.63
CA ARG A 179 -20.86 -4.66 -9.00
C ARG A 179 -19.72 -5.67 -9.10
N ALA A 180 -20.00 -6.95 -8.82
CA ALA A 180 -19.01 -8.02 -8.92
C ALA A 180 -18.50 -8.19 -10.36
N ALA A 181 -19.40 -8.19 -11.35
CA ALA A 181 -19.04 -8.31 -12.76
C ALA A 181 -18.21 -7.12 -13.24
N LEU A 182 -18.58 -5.88 -12.87
CA LEU A 182 -17.81 -4.68 -13.19
C LEU A 182 -16.44 -4.67 -12.51
N ARG A 183 -16.36 -5.07 -11.24
CA ARG A 183 -15.07 -5.17 -10.54
C ARG A 183 -14.10 -6.10 -11.26
N LYS A 184 -14.60 -7.23 -11.76
CA LYS A 184 -13.83 -8.14 -12.62
C LYS A 184 -13.41 -7.47 -13.93
N LEU A 185 -14.33 -6.76 -14.60
CA LEU A 185 -14.02 -6.01 -15.83
C LEU A 185 -12.93 -4.96 -15.61
N PHE A 186 -13.00 -4.17 -14.54
CA PHE A 186 -11.95 -3.19 -14.18
C PHE A 186 -10.61 -3.87 -13.90
N SER A 187 -10.61 -4.99 -13.17
CA SER A 187 -9.37 -5.71 -12.86
C SER A 187 -8.71 -6.32 -14.11
N GLU A 188 -9.51 -6.88 -15.02
CA GLU A 188 -9.00 -7.60 -16.19
C GLU A 188 -8.74 -6.71 -17.40
N HIS A 189 -9.58 -5.71 -17.64
CA HIS A 189 -9.60 -4.87 -18.84
C HIS A 189 -9.48 -3.36 -18.52
N GLY A 190 -9.36 -2.98 -17.25
CA GLY A 190 -9.11 -1.60 -16.87
C GLY A 190 -7.76 -1.12 -17.36
N THR A 191 -7.73 0.11 -17.86
CA THR A 191 -6.52 0.79 -18.30
C THR A 191 -6.17 1.89 -17.31
N VAL A 192 -4.93 1.89 -16.83
CA VAL A 192 -4.35 2.94 -16.01
C VAL A 192 -3.84 4.03 -16.95
N THR A 193 -4.44 5.21 -16.86
CA THR A 193 -4.04 6.38 -17.65
C THR A 193 -3.51 7.45 -16.73
N SER A 194 -2.33 8.00 -17.04
CA SER A 194 -1.76 9.16 -16.36
C SER A 194 -1.59 10.29 -17.36
N LYS A 195 -2.03 11.49 -16.96
CA LYS A 195 -1.82 12.73 -17.73
C LYS A 195 -1.24 13.83 -16.86
N VAL A 196 -0.41 14.68 -17.43
CA VAL A 196 0.05 15.90 -16.75
C VAL A 196 -1.13 16.82 -16.43
N MET A 197 -1.11 17.41 -15.24
CA MET A 197 -2.09 18.41 -14.84
C MET A 197 -1.91 19.67 -15.71
N PHE A 198 -3.01 20.22 -16.24
CA PHE A 198 -2.97 21.39 -17.10
C PHE A 198 -2.17 22.54 -16.48
N GLY A 199 -1.18 23.06 -17.23
CA GLY A 199 -0.32 24.16 -16.79
C GLY A 199 0.90 23.74 -15.95
N LYS A 200 1.11 22.44 -15.72
CA LYS A 200 2.27 21.89 -15.00
C LYS A 200 3.36 21.33 -15.92
N GLU A 201 3.23 21.47 -17.23
CA GLU A 201 4.13 20.86 -18.21
C GLU A 201 5.58 21.35 -18.10
N GLN A 202 5.80 22.59 -17.67
CA GLN A 202 7.13 23.20 -17.52
C GLN A 202 7.56 23.37 -16.05
N ASP A 203 6.75 22.90 -15.10
CA ASP A 203 7.04 22.97 -13.67
C ASP A 203 8.19 22.00 -13.32
N ALA A 204 9.24 22.50 -12.67
CA ALA A 204 10.44 21.72 -12.37
C ALA A 204 10.16 20.50 -11.47
N GLU A 205 9.17 20.60 -10.58
CA GLU A 205 8.75 19.49 -9.73
C GLU A 205 7.93 18.47 -10.53
N ALA A 206 7.06 18.94 -11.43
CA ALA A 206 6.32 18.06 -12.34
C ALA A 206 7.24 17.29 -13.30
N GLN A 207 8.36 17.88 -13.73
CA GLN A 207 9.33 17.23 -14.62
C GLN A 207 9.94 15.94 -14.04
N LYS A 208 9.89 15.74 -12.72
CA LYS A 208 10.27 14.47 -12.06
C LYS A 208 9.37 13.30 -12.51
N PHE A 209 8.16 13.61 -12.99
CA PHE A 209 7.15 12.66 -13.45
C PHE A 209 6.95 12.69 -14.97
N ARG A 210 7.91 13.26 -15.73
CA ARG A 210 7.80 13.44 -17.18
C ARG A 210 7.43 12.16 -17.93
N ASP A 211 7.97 11.01 -17.50
CA ASP A 211 7.69 9.70 -18.11
C ASP A 211 6.20 9.30 -18.00
N TYR A 212 5.43 9.97 -17.12
CA TYR A 212 4.01 9.70 -16.86
C TYR A 212 3.08 10.84 -17.31
N PHE A 213 3.58 11.81 -18.09
CA PHE A 213 2.77 12.94 -18.60
C PHE A 213 1.71 12.55 -19.62
N ASP A 214 1.96 11.47 -20.37
CA ASP A 214 0.98 10.83 -21.25
C ASP A 214 1.29 9.34 -21.26
N TRP A 215 0.74 8.63 -20.28
CA TRP A 215 1.01 7.21 -20.06
C TRP A 215 -0.29 6.42 -20.03
N SER A 216 -0.26 5.22 -20.62
CA SER A 216 -1.38 4.28 -20.64
C SER A 216 -0.87 2.85 -20.58
N GLU A 217 -1.36 2.05 -19.63
CA GLU A 217 -1.00 0.63 -19.50
C GLU A 217 -2.14 -0.17 -18.83
N PRO A 218 -2.31 -1.48 -19.12
CA PRO A 218 -3.30 -2.31 -18.43
C PRO A 218 -3.09 -2.36 -16.90
N MET A 219 -4.19 -2.21 -16.15
CA MET A 219 -4.21 -2.29 -14.67
C MET A 219 -3.72 -3.64 -14.16
N LYS A 220 -4.01 -4.72 -14.87
CA LYS A 220 -3.65 -6.08 -14.48
C LYS A 220 -2.14 -6.30 -14.35
N SER A 221 -1.36 -5.66 -15.23
CA SER A 221 0.08 -5.90 -15.40
C SER A 221 0.97 -4.75 -14.94
N ILE A 222 0.41 -3.61 -14.53
CA ILE A 222 1.22 -2.47 -14.08
C ILE A 222 2.07 -2.85 -12.84
N PRO A 223 3.40 -2.69 -12.90
CA PRO A 223 4.30 -2.91 -11.76
C PRO A 223 4.06 -1.94 -10.61
N SER A 224 4.34 -2.41 -9.38
CA SER A 224 4.20 -1.62 -8.15
C SER A 224 4.88 -0.26 -8.21
N HIS A 225 6.17 -0.20 -8.60
CA HIS A 225 6.93 1.05 -8.62
C HIS A 225 6.32 2.11 -9.56
N ARG A 226 5.77 1.72 -10.71
CA ARG A 226 5.09 2.65 -11.64
C ARG A 226 3.77 3.14 -11.08
N MET A 227 2.96 2.24 -10.50
CA MET A 227 1.71 2.62 -9.83
C MET A 227 1.97 3.60 -8.69
N LEU A 228 2.99 3.36 -7.86
CA LEU A 228 3.39 4.28 -6.78
C LEU A 228 3.89 5.63 -7.30
N ALA A 229 4.70 5.64 -8.37
CA ALA A 229 5.19 6.87 -8.99
C ALA A 229 4.05 7.75 -9.52
N ILE A 230 3.10 7.15 -10.25
CA ILE A 230 1.94 7.87 -10.80
C ILE A 230 1.08 8.43 -9.67
N ARG A 231 0.82 7.64 -8.63
CA ARG A 231 0.03 8.09 -7.47
C ARG A 231 0.70 9.18 -6.67
N ARG A 232 2.03 9.14 -6.56
CA ARG A 232 2.79 10.22 -5.93
C ARG A 232 2.64 11.51 -6.72
N GLY A 233 2.84 11.47 -8.05
CA GLY A 233 2.63 12.63 -8.90
C GLY A 233 1.19 13.17 -8.85
N GLU A 234 0.19 12.28 -8.72
CA GLU A 234 -1.20 12.70 -8.51
C GLU A 234 -1.41 13.36 -7.13
N LYS A 235 -0.89 12.76 -6.06
CA LYS A 235 -0.99 13.29 -4.69
C LYS A 235 -0.32 14.67 -4.55
N GLU A 236 0.79 14.87 -5.27
CA GLU A 236 1.52 16.15 -5.34
C GLU A 236 0.86 17.16 -6.30
N GLY A 237 -0.21 16.76 -7.02
CA GLY A 237 -0.97 17.65 -7.91
C GLY A 237 -0.33 17.89 -9.28
N HIS A 238 0.62 17.05 -9.69
CA HIS A 238 1.31 17.13 -10.97
C HIS A 238 0.68 16.24 -12.05
N LEU A 239 0.03 15.15 -11.65
CA LEU A 239 -0.61 14.19 -12.56
C LEU A 239 -2.10 14.03 -12.27
N ILE A 240 -2.84 13.56 -13.27
CA ILE A 240 -4.19 13.05 -13.17
C ILE A 240 -4.12 11.55 -13.45
N LEU A 241 -4.59 10.73 -12.51
CA LEU A 241 -4.71 9.28 -12.68
C LEU A 241 -6.17 8.89 -12.94
N ARG A 242 -6.39 8.07 -13.98
CA ARG A 242 -7.65 7.39 -14.25
C ARG A 242 -7.46 5.88 -14.35
N ILE A 243 -8.45 5.12 -13.89
CA ILE A 243 -8.50 3.66 -14.09
C ILE A 243 -9.88 3.29 -14.62
N GLN A 244 -9.98 3.00 -15.91
CA GLN A 244 -11.27 2.77 -16.56
C GLN A 244 -11.16 1.65 -17.62
N PRO A 245 -12.16 0.76 -17.72
CA PRO A 245 -12.32 -0.12 -18.88
C PRO A 245 -12.96 0.66 -20.05
N PRO A 246 -13.01 0.08 -21.26
CA PRO A 246 -13.82 0.63 -22.34
C PRO A 246 -15.28 0.78 -21.91
N GLU A 247 -15.83 2.00 -21.99
CA GLU A 247 -17.19 2.33 -21.53
C GLU A 247 -18.25 1.43 -22.17
N ALA A 248 -18.13 1.18 -23.48
CA ALA A 248 -19.07 0.35 -24.23
C ALA A 248 -19.11 -1.10 -23.71
N ASP A 249 -17.99 -1.63 -23.20
CA ASP A 249 -17.92 -2.97 -22.65
C ASP A 249 -18.59 -3.05 -21.29
N ALA A 250 -18.42 -2.01 -20.47
CA ALA A 250 -19.08 -1.92 -19.17
C ALA A 250 -20.60 -1.79 -19.30
N ILE A 251 -21.09 -0.94 -20.21
CA ILE A 251 -22.52 -0.78 -20.46
C ILE A 251 -23.10 -2.10 -20.99
N ARG A 252 -22.47 -2.72 -21.99
CA ARG A 252 -22.91 -4.01 -22.53
C ARG A 252 -22.93 -5.11 -21.48
N LEU A 253 -21.97 -5.12 -20.56
CA LEU A 253 -21.94 -6.08 -19.45
C LEU A 253 -23.16 -5.91 -18.54
N ILE A 254 -23.50 -4.67 -18.17
CA ILE A 254 -24.67 -4.37 -17.36
C ILE A 254 -25.94 -4.77 -18.13
N GLU A 255 -26.05 -4.39 -19.39
CA GLU A 255 -27.20 -4.74 -20.23
C GLU A 255 -27.43 -6.25 -20.31
N ASN A 256 -26.37 -7.04 -20.47
CA ASN A 256 -26.48 -8.50 -20.51
C ASN A 256 -26.96 -9.11 -19.19
N LEU A 257 -26.74 -8.43 -18.06
CA LEU A 257 -27.16 -8.88 -16.74
C LEU A 257 -28.58 -8.44 -16.39
N THR A 258 -29.03 -7.29 -16.90
CA THR A 258 -30.26 -6.63 -16.45
C THR A 258 -31.35 -6.52 -17.52
N VAL A 259 -31.00 -6.67 -18.80
CA VAL A 259 -31.91 -6.52 -19.93
C VAL A 259 -32.07 -7.84 -20.66
N SER A 260 -33.30 -8.18 -20.99
CA SER A 260 -33.61 -9.30 -21.88
C SER A 260 -34.68 -8.91 -22.91
N GLY A 261 -34.57 -9.45 -24.12
CA GLY A 261 -35.52 -9.18 -25.21
C GLY A 261 -35.33 -7.85 -25.94
N ASN A 262 -36.31 -7.53 -26.79
CA ASN A 262 -36.35 -6.32 -27.62
C ASN A 262 -37.76 -5.72 -27.66
N THR A 263 -38.24 -5.30 -26.49
CA THR A 263 -39.54 -4.67 -26.23
C THR A 263 -39.37 -3.18 -25.88
N ALA A 264 -40.47 -2.42 -25.83
CA ALA A 264 -40.45 -1.03 -25.35
C ALA A 264 -39.90 -0.91 -23.92
N ALA A 265 -40.26 -1.84 -23.02
CA ALA A 265 -39.74 -1.88 -21.65
C ALA A 265 -38.22 -2.17 -21.64
N SER A 266 -37.75 -3.10 -22.48
CA SER A 266 -36.32 -3.40 -22.60
C SER A 266 -35.50 -2.20 -23.11
N GLN A 267 -36.09 -1.33 -23.94
CA GLN A 267 -35.42 -0.10 -24.39
C GLN A 267 -35.26 0.89 -23.23
N GLN A 268 -36.27 1.04 -22.37
CA GLN A 268 -36.15 1.85 -21.15
C GLN A 268 -35.10 1.29 -20.19
N MET A 269 -35.03 -0.05 -20.06
CA MET A 269 -33.98 -0.70 -19.27
C MET A 269 -32.56 -0.46 -19.83
N ARG A 270 -32.36 -0.50 -21.16
CA ARG A 270 -31.05 -0.18 -21.77
C ARG A 270 -30.61 1.25 -21.45
N LEU A 271 -31.53 2.21 -21.53
CA LEU A 271 -31.26 3.60 -21.16
C LEU A 271 -30.87 3.72 -19.68
N ALA A 272 -31.60 3.05 -18.78
CA ALA A 272 -31.28 3.01 -17.36
C ALA A 272 -29.94 2.31 -17.07
N ALA A 273 -29.63 1.22 -17.78
CA ALA A 273 -28.35 0.51 -17.67
C ALA A 273 -27.17 1.41 -18.05
N ALA A 274 -27.25 2.11 -19.19
CA ALA A 274 -26.24 3.05 -19.63
C ALA A 274 -26.05 4.21 -18.64
N ASP A 275 -27.14 4.80 -18.14
CA ASP A 275 -27.08 5.86 -17.12
C ASP A 275 -26.51 5.34 -15.79
N SER A 276 -26.88 4.13 -15.36
CA SER A 276 -26.34 3.52 -14.14
C SER A 276 -24.82 3.42 -14.19
N PHE A 277 -24.24 3.09 -15.35
CA PHE A 277 -22.79 3.08 -15.52
C PHE A 277 -22.21 4.48 -15.45
N LYS A 278 -22.65 5.35 -16.35
CA LYS A 278 -22.05 6.67 -16.56
C LYS A 278 -22.11 7.53 -15.31
N ARG A 279 -23.27 7.56 -14.66
CA ARG A 279 -23.54 8.47 -13.54
C ARG A 279 -23.15 7.91 -12.19
N LEU A 280 -23.30 6.59 -11.98
CA LEU A 280 -23.20 5.98 -10.64
C LEU A 280 -22.01 5.03 -10.52
N LEU A 281 -21.90 4.04 -11.42
CA LEU A 281 -20.93 2.96 -11.25
C LEU A 281 -19.53 3.33 -11.75
N SER A 282 -19.37 4.14 -12.79
CA SER A 282 -18.05 4.45 -13.37
C SER A 282 -17.08 5.01 -12.33
N SER A 283 -17.48 6.08 -11.62
CA SER A 283 -16.66 6.69 -10.58
C SER A 283 -16.52 5.80 -9.33
N SER A 284 -17.59 5.10 -8.92
CA SER A 284 -17.53 4.20 -7.76
C SER A 284 -16.60 3.02 -8.01
N MET A 285 -16.68 2.38 -9.18
CA MET A 285 -15.86 1.24 -9.57
C MET A 285 -14.41 1.66 -9.84
N GLU A 286 -14.19 2.84 -10.42
CA GLU A 286 -12.85 3.42 -10.54
C GLU A 286 -12.23 3.64 -9.15
N THR A 287 -12.99 4.14 -8.17
CA THR A 287 -12.51 4.32 -6.80
C THR A 287 -12.08 2.97 -6.19
N GLU A 288 -12.89 1.92 -6.36
CA GLU A 288 -12.53 0.58 -5.90
C GLU A 288 -11.28 0.02 -6.61
N ALA A 289 -11.20 0.15 -7.94
CA ALA A 289 -10.05 -0.27 -8.72
C ALA A 289 -8.78 0.48 -8.32
N ARG A 290 -8.91 1.76 -7.94
CA ARG A 290 -7.81 2.54 -7.38
C ARG A 290 -7.42 2.05 -5.99
N MET A 291 -8.35 1.73 -5.11
CA MET A 291 -7.98 1.20 -3.79
C MET A 291 -7.28 -0.16 -3.92
N GLU A 292 -7.77 -1.03 -4.80
CA GLU A 292 -7.19 -2.36 -5.00
C GLU A 292 -5.79 -2.29 -5.65
N SER A 293 -5.62 -1.47 -6.69
CA SER A 293 -4.29 -1.31 -7.31
C SER A 293 -3.27 -0.68 -6.35
N LYS A 294 -3.70 0.20 -5.45
CA LYS A 294 -2.84 0.74 -4.39
C LYS A 294 -2.42 -0.36 -3.41
N LYS A 295 -3.39 -1.12 -2.88
CA LYS A 295 -3.15 -2.20 -1.93
C LYS A 295 -2.17 -3.25 -2.48
N LYS A 296 -2.34 -3.62 -3.76
CA LYS A 296 -1.42 -4.53 -4.45
C LYS A 296 -0.02 -3.94 -4.56
N ALA A 297 0.10 -2.69 -5.02
CA ALA A 297 1.39 -2.03 -5.15
C ALA A 297 2.11 -1.91 -3.80
N ASP A 298 1.38 -1.58 -2.73
CA ASP A 298 1.92 -1.47 -1.37
C ASP A 298 2.44 -2.81 -0.88
N THR A 299 1.66 -3.88 -1.04
CA THR A 299 2.06 -5.22 -0.62
C THR A 299 3.35 -5.66 -1.34
N ASP A 300 3.43 -5.46 -2.65
CA ASP A 300 4.61 -5.81 -3.43
C ASP A 300 5.84 -4.98 -3.02
N ALA A 301 5.67 -3.67 -2.81
CA ALA A 301 6.76 -2.78 -2.42
C ALA A 301 7.24 -3.05 -0.99
N VAL A 302 6.33 -3.21 -0.03
CA VAL A 302 6.65 -3.53 1.37
C VAL A 302 7.40 -4.85 1.46
N LYS A 303 7.05 -5.85 0.64
CA LYS A 303 7.82 -7.09 0.57
C LYS A 303 9.27 -6.85 0.16
N VAL A 304 9.51 -6.07 -0.89
CA VAL A 304 10.87 -5.71 -1.33
C VAL A 304 11.62 -4.93 -0.25
N PHE A 305 10.93 -4.02 0.45
CA PHE A 305 11.51 -3.25 1.56
C PHE A 305 11.89 -4.14 2.74
N ALA A 306 11.06 -5.12 3.06
CA ALA A 306 11.34 -6.11 4.11
C ALA A 306 12.54 -6.99 3.75
N ASP A 307 12.63 -7.46 2.50
CA ASP A 307 13.78 -8.23 2.01
C ASP A 307 15.07 -7.40 2.07
N ASN A 308 15.04 -6.15 1.61
CA ASN A 308 16.17 -5.22 1.69
C ASN A 308 16.61 -4.95 3.13
N LEU A 309 15.65 -4.76 4.06
CA LEU A 309 15.98 -4.59 5.47
C LEU A 309 16.65 -5.84 6.04
N ARG A 310 16.14 -7.03 5.70
CA ARG A 310 16.70 -8.30 6.17
C ARG A 310 18.14 -8.47 5.71
N GLU A 311 18.43 -8.15 4.44
CA GLU A 311 19.79 -8.18 3.90
C GLU A 311 20.73 -7.20 4.63
N LEU A 312 20.25 -5.99 4.96
CA LEU A 312 21.02 -5.00 5.71
C LEU A 312 21.32 -5.46 7.15
N LEU A 313 20.32 -6.02 7.84
CA LEU A 313 20.47 -6.48 9.23
C LEU A 313 21.37 -7.71 9.33
N LEU A 314 21.28 -8.63 8.38
CA LEU A 314 22.03 -9.89 8.37
C LEU A 314 23.34 -9.80 7.57
N ALA A 315 23.76 -8.59 7.18
CA ALA A 315 25.05 -8.37 6.54
C ALA A 315 26.18 -8.84 7.46
N ALA A 316 27.20 -9.49 6.88
CA ALA A 316 28.28 -10.09 7.65
C ALA A 316 29.04 -9.05 8.48
N PRO A 317 29.14 -9.21 9.81
CA PRO A 317 29.86 -8.26 10.66
C PRO A 317 31.37 -8.40 10.47
N LEU A 318 32.09 -7.26 10.43
CA LEU A 318 33.56 -7.27 10.48
C LEU A 318 34.07 -7.77 11.84
N GLY A 319 33.28 -7.60 12.90
CA GLY A 319 33.59 -7.99 14.26
C GLY A 319 34.50 -6.99 14.99
N GLN A 320 35.24 -7.48 15.98
CA GLN A 320 36.02 -6.67 16.92
C GLN A 320 37.33 -6.16 16.28
N LYS A 321 37.21 -5.18 15.40
CA LYS A 321 38.30 -4.55 14.64
C LYS A 321 38.36 -3.06 14.89
N ARG A 322 39.57 -2.48 14.85
CA ARG A 322 39.74 -1.02 14.92
C ARG A 322 39.37 -0.39 13.57
N VAL A 323 38.33 0.44 13.56
CA VAL A 323 37.75 0.99 12.33
C VAL A 323 37.94 2.50 12.26
N LEU A 324 38.36 2.99 11.10
CA LEU A 324 38.28 4.41 10.75
C LEU A 324 37.00 4.63 9.92
N GLY A 325 36.06 5.42 10.44
CA GLY A 325 34.84 5.79 9.73
C GLY A 325 34.97 7.11 9.01
N ILE A 326 34.41 7.20 7.81
CA ILE A 326 34.32 8.43 7.04
C ILE A 326 32.86 8.63 6.61
N ASP A 327 32.28 9.74 7.05
CA ASP A 327 31.00 10.25 6.55
C ASP A 327 31.27 11.33 5.48
N PRO A 328 31.14 11.00 4.18
CA PRO A 328 31.52 11.89 3.10
C PRO A 328 30.74 13.21 3.08
N GLY A 329 31.36 14.24 2.52
CA GLY A 329 30.71 15.53 2.37
C GLY A 329 31.53 16.51 1.55
N PHE A 330 30.83 17.27 0.72
CA PHE A 330 31.45 18.31 -0.10
C PHE A 330 31.70 19.59 0.72
N ARG A 331 30.66 20.39 0.95
CA ARG A 331 30.77 21.72 1.57
C ARG A 331 31.20 21.67 3.04
N THR A 332 30.69 20.69 3.78
CA THR A 332 30.95 20.53 5.22
C THR A 332 32.19 19.68 5.53
N GLY A 333 32.90 19.23 4.49
CA GLY A 333 33.98 18.25 4.64
C GLY A 333 33.47 16.83 4.92
N CYS A 334 34.40 15.88 4.88
CA CYS A 334 34.22 14.49 5.26
C CYS A 334 34.57 14.34 6.73
N LYS A 335 33.63 13.82 7.54
CA LYS A 335 33.83 13.65 8.98
C LYS A 335 34.52 12.33 9.20
N VAL A 336 35.63 12.35 9.93
CA VAL A 336 36.49 11.21 10.19
C VAL A 336 36.36 10.83 11.65
N VAL A 337 36.18 9.55 11.93
CA VAL A 337 36.17 9.01 13.30
C VAL A 337 37.07 7.79 13.39
N VAL A 338 37.65 7.57 14.57
CA VAL A 338 38.40 6.35 14.88
C VAL A 338 37.72 5.63 16.03
N LEU A 339 37.38 4.37 15.81
CA LEU A 339 36.82 3.48 16.80
C LEU A 339 37.85 2.42 17.24
N ASP A 340 37.83 2.06 18.52
CA ASP A 340 38.52 0.86 18.98
C ASP A 340 37.80 -0.43 18.56
N ALA A 341 38.36 -1.58 18.93
CA ALA A 341 37.81 -2.89 18.60
C ALA A 341 36.45 -3.17 19.27
N GLN A 342 36.05 -2.36 20.26
CA GLN A 342 34.78 -2.43 20.97
C GLN A 342 33.78 -1.38 20.46
N GLY A 343 34.16 -0.56 19.48
CA GLY A 343 33.31 0.48 18.91
C GLY A 343 33.27 1.77 19.72
N LYS A 344 34.20 1.98 20.67
CA LYS A 344 34.33 3.23 21.41
C LYS A 344 35.03 4.27 20.55
N LEU A 345 34.47 5.49 20.52
CA LEU A 345 35.09 6.64 19.86
C LEU A 345 36.40 7.02 20.55
N LEU A 346 37.51 6.99 19.80
CA LEU A 346 38.84 7.40 20.26
C LEU A 346 39.24 8.78 19.74
N HIS A 347 38.82 9.11 18.52
CA HIS A 347 39.21 10.35 17.85
C HIS A 347 38.17 10.75 16.82
N ASN A 348 38.02 12.05 16.57
CA ASN A 348 37.24 12.59 15.47
C ASN A 348 37.96 13.82 14.87
N ASP A 349 37.81 14.01 13.56
CA ASP A 349 38.37 15.14 12.82
C ASP A 349 37.55 15.39 11.54
N VAL A 350 37.89 16.41 10.75
CA VAL A 350 37.25 16.74 9.47
C VAL A 350 38.29 16.96 8.38
N ILE A 351 38.11 16.30 7.24
CA ILE A 351 38.97 16.49 6.05
C ILE A 351 38.17 17.13 4.91
N TYR A 352 38.85 17.94 4.10
CA TYR A 352 38.25 18.60 2.93
C TYR A 352 38.89 18.09 1.65
N LEU A 353 38.06 17.53 0.75
CA LEU A 353 38.52 16.93 -0.51
C LEU A 353 38.28 17.85 -1.73
N LEU A 354 37.44 18.89 -1.59
CA LEU A 354 37.24 19.93 -2.59
C LEU A 354 38.25 21.07 -2.36
N GLY A 355 39.48 20.92 -2.83
CA GLY A 355 40.51 21.95 -2.70
C GLY A 355 41.78 21.68 -3.50
N GLU A 356 42.64 22.70 -3.62
CA GLU A 356 43.96 22.59 -4.23
C GLU A 356 44.98 21.91 -3.30
N GLY A 357 46.13 21.51 -3.85
CA GLY A 357 47.04 20.46 -3.33
C GLY A 357 47.30 20.42 -1.82
N ASN A 358 47.37 21.56 -1.12
CA ASN A 358 47.64 21.58 0.33
C ASN A 358 46.57 20.87 1.18
N SER A 359 45.27 21.01 0.85
CA SER A 359 44.20 20.35 1.61
C SER A 359 44.22 18.84 1.42
N LEU A 360 44.50 18.37 0.20
CA LEU A 360 44.61 16.95 -0.11
C LEU A 360 45.85 16.32 0.54
N ILE A 361 46.97 17.04 0.61
CA ILE A 361 48.19 16.61 1.32
C ILE A 361 47.90 16.50 2.82
N HIS A 362 47.21 17.49 3.41
CA HIS A 362 46.83 17.45 4.81
C HIS A 362 45.92 16.25 5.12
N ALA A 363 44.85 16.06 4.34
CA ALA A 363 43.94 14.94 4.48
C ALA A 363 44.66 13.59 4.36
N LYS A 364 45.60 13.48 3.40
CA LYS A 364 46.44 12.27 3.21
C LYS A 364 47.27 11.98 4.45
N ASN A 365 48.01 12.98 4.94
CA ASN A 365 48.90 12.81 6.08
C ASN A 365 48.12 12.49 7.36
N LEU A 366 46.96 13.12 7.54
CA LEU A 366 46.08 12.85 8.67
C LEU A 366 45.58 11.40 8.64
N ILE A 367 45.00 10.94 7.53
CA ILE A 367 44.47 9.57 7.42
C ILE A 367 45.57 8.52 7.62
N LEU A 368 46.75 8.70 7.00
CA LEU A 368 47.88 7.79 7.20
C LEU A 368 48.39 7.79 8.65
N GLY A 369 48.44 8.97 9.28
CA GLY A 369 48.83 9.12 10.68
C GLY A 369 47.83 8.44 11.63
N LEU A 370 46.53 8.63 11.41
CA LEU A 370 45.48 7.96 12.18
C LEU A 370 45.53 6.44 11.98
N ALA A 371 45.69 5.98 10.73
CA ALA A 371 45.81 4.56 10.41
C ALA A 371 46.98 3.90 11.17
N MET A 372 48.14 4.56 11.19
CA MET A 372 49.33 4.06 11.87
C MET A 372 49.22 4.13 13.40
N ASN A 373 48.83 5.29 13.94
CA ASN A 373 48.82 5.53 15.39
C ASN A 373 47.77 4.68 16.11
N TYR A 374 46.59 4.52 15.51
CA TYR A 374 45.51 3.74 16.10
C TYR A 374 45.49 2.29 15.66
N LYS A 375 46.41 1.87 14.78
CA LYS A 375 46.49 0.52 14.21
C LYS A 375 45.15 0.11 13.57
N ILE A 376 44.68 0.95 12.65
CA ILE A 376 43.40 0.73 11.95
C ILE A 376 43.47 -0.55 11.12
N GLU A 377 42.41 -1.34 11.20
CA GLU A 377 42.29 -2.62 10.53
C GLU A 377 41.30 -2.57 9.36
N ALA A 378 40.39 -1.60 9.33
CA ALA A 378 39.49 -1.36 8.19
C ALA A 378 39.02 0.10 8.13
N ILE A 379 38.64 0.55 6.94
CA ILE A 379 38.02 1.87 6.71
C ILE A 379 36.58 1.69 6.22
N ALA A 380 35.64 2.33 6.91
CA ALA A 380 34.23 2.40 6.54
C ALA A 380 33.95 3.75 5.86
N ILE A 381 33.35 3.75 4.67
CA ILE A 381 32.94 4.96 3.95
C ILE A 381 31.43 4.94 3.73
N GLY A 382 30.71 5.98 4.18
CA GLY A 382 29.28 6.14 3.90
C GLY A 382 28.99 6.23 2.40
N ASN A 383 27.91 5.61 1.93
CA ASN A 383 27.56 5.55 0.51
C ASN A 383 26.75 6.76 0.01
N GLY A 384 26.77 7.88 0.73
CA GLY A 384 26.06 9.10 0.40
C GLY A 384 26.74 10.03 -0.59
N THR A 385 26.46 11.32 -0.40
CA THR A 385 26.98 12.41 -1.23
C THR A 385 28.50 12.51 -1.07
N ALA A 386 29.24 12.63 -2.18
CA ALA A 386 30.71 12.66 -2.21
C ALA A 386 31.42 11.32 -1.89
N SER A 387 30.68 10.22 -1.80
CA SER A 387 31.23 8.89 -1.46
C SER A 387 32.25 8.39 -2.49
N ARG A 388 31.96 8.53 -3.79
CA ARG A 388 32.87 8.11 -4.88
C ARG A 388 34.18 8.88 -4.84
N GLU A 389 34.12 10.20 -4.67
CA GLU A 389 35.29 11.05 -4.57
C GLU A 389 36.14 10.72 -3.34
N THR A 390 35.47 10.42 -2.22
CA THR A 390 36.11 9.98 -0.97
C THR A 390 36.82 8.64 -1.13
N GLU A 391 36.14 7.65 -1.70
CA GLU A 391 36.71 6.33 -1.97
C GLU A 391 37.93 6.42 -2.91
N MET A 392 37.80 7.19 -4.01
CA MET A 392 38.89 7.42 -4.95
C MET A 392 40.11 8.08 -4.29
N PHE A 393 39.88 9.02 -3.37
CA PHE A 393 40.95 9.67 -2.62
C PHE A 393 41.63 8.67 -1.68
N ILE A 394 40.87 7.96 -0.86
CA ILE A 394 41.38 6.98 0.12
C ILE A 394 42.19 5.87 -0.56
N ASN A 395 41.77 5.41 -1.75
CA ASN A 395 42.52 4.42 -2.52
C ASN A 395 43.83 4.96 -3.13
N LYS A 396 43.99 6.28 -3.27
CA LYS A 396 45.19 6.92 -3.86
C LYS A 396 46.24 7.37 -2.84
N ILE A 397 45.90 7.46 -1.56
CA ILE A 397 46.83 8.01 -0.54
C ILE A 397 47.96 7.05 -0.14
N GLY A 398 47.95 5.80 -0.62
CA GLY A 398 49.00 4.82 -0.34
C GLY A 398 48.81 4.09 1.00
N LEU A 399 47.56 3.77 1.35
CA LEU A 399 47.25 2.94 2.50
C LEU A 399 47.89 1.54 2.39
N PRO A 400 48.30 0.94 3.51
CA PRO A 400 48.73 -0.45 3.52
C PRO A 400 47.66 -1.37 2.92
N LYS A 401 48.06 -2.23 1.96
CA LYS A 401 47.14 -3.11 1.22
C LYS A 401 46.32 -4.09 2.09
N HIS A 402 46.71 -4.28 3.35
CA HIS A 402 46.00 -5.14 4.29
C HIS A 402 44.82 -4.44 5.00
N ILE A 403 44.65 -3.13 4.83
CA ILE A 403 43.52 -2.36 5.39
C ILE A 403 42.45 -2.26 4.29
N PRO A 404 41.38 -3.08 4.33
CA PRO A 404 40.27 -2.96 3.40
C PRO A 404 39.55 -1.62 3.56
N VAL A 405 39.09 -1.09 2.43
CA VAL A 405 38.21 0.08 2.34
C VAL A 405 36.85 -0.42 1.88
N LEU A 406 35.82 -0.21 2.69
CA LEU A 406 34.50 -0.79 2.50
C LEU A 406 33.43 0.29 2.49
N MET A 407 32.56 0.21 1.50
CA MET A 407 31.37 1.07 1.41
C MET A 407 30.29 0.55 2.36
N VAL A 408 29.66 1.47 3.10
CA VAL A 408 28.65 1.16 4.11
C VAL A 408 27.40 1.98 3.82
N ASN A 409 26.24 1.34 3.98
CA ASN A 409 24.95 2.02 3.85
C ASN A 409 24.81 3.07 4.98
N GLU A 410 24.65 4.34 4.63
CA GLU A 410 24.47 5.44 5.59
C GLU A 410 23.00 5.79 5.87
N SER A 411 22.04 5.08 5.26
CA SER A 411 20.61 5.38 5.40
C SER A 411 20.20 5.33 6.87
N GLY A 412 19.56 6.39 7.34
CA GLY A 412 19.19 6.55 8.75
C GLY A 412 20.32 7.00 9.67
N ALA A 413 21.56 7.18 9.22
CA ALA A 413 22.66 7.68 10.07
C ALA A 413 22.40 9.12 10.55
N SER A 414 21.75 9.95 9.72
CA SER A 414 21.30 11.29 10.09
C SER A 414 20.13 11.29 11.09
N ILE A 415 19.28 10.26 11.04
CA ILE A 415 18.19 10.08 12.00
C ILE A 415 18.74 9.60 13.34
N TYR A 416 19.68 8.65 13.29
CA TYR A 416 20.41 8.18 14.47
C TYR A 416 21.10 9.36 15.16
N SER A 417 21.87 10.17 14.43
CA SER A 417 22.69 11.22 15.05
C SER A 417 21.88 12.32 15.74
N ALA A 418 20.65 12.55 15.30
CA ALA A 418 19.68 13.46 15.91
C ALA A 418 18.82 12.82 17.02
N SER A 419 18.87 11.48 17.17
CA SER A 419 18.08 10.74 18.14
C SER A 419 18.48 11.05 19.59
N GLU A 420 17.60 10.67 20.53
CA GLU A 420 17.90 10.71 21.96
C GLU A 420 19.00 9.72 22.34
N VAL A 421 18.94 8.50 21.79
CA VAL A 421 19.96 7.45 21.97
C VAL A 421 21.37 7.97 21.64
N ALA A 422 21.54 8.63 20.49
CA ALA A 422 22.85 9.16 20.11
C ALA A 422 23.30 10.35 20.98
N ARG A 423 22.35 11.13 21.53
CA ARG A 423 22.64 12.20 22.49
C ARG A 423 23.07 11.64 23.84
N GLU A 424 22.51 10.53 24.28
CA GLU A 424 22.92 9.83 25.49
C GLU A 424 24.30 9.17 25.32
N GLU A 425 24.55 8.52 24.17
CA GLU A 425 25.84 7.90 23.89
C GLU A 425 26.97 8.93 23.71
N PHE A 426 26.68 10.08 23.10
CA PHE A 426 27.67 11.11 22.73
C PHE A 426 27.18 12.53 23.07
N PRO A 427 27.01 12.88 24.35
CA PRO A 427 26.43 14.16 24.76
C PRO A 427 27.29 15.37 24.37
N ASN A 428 28.61 15.18 24.32
CA ASN A 428 29.59 16.25 24.07
C ASN A 428 30.06 16.33 22.61
N HIS A 429 29.51 15.52 21.71
CA HIS A 429 29.84 15.55 20.28
C HIS A 429 28.67 16.09 19.46
N ASP A 430 28.98 16.77 18.38
CA ASP A 430 27.95 17.29 17.48
C ASP A 430 27.31 16.17 16.63
N VAL A 431 26.22 16.53 15.96
CA VAL A 431 25.41 15.61 15.15
C VAL A 431 26.20 14.94 14.01
N THR A 432 27.21 15.60 13.45
CA THR A 432 27.95 15.06 12.31
C THR A 432 28.93 13.96 12.73
N VAL A 433 29.59 14.12 13.89
CA VAL A 433 30.45 13.09 14.49
C VAL A 433 29.63 11.85 14.85
N ARG A 434 28.44 12.01 15.44
CA ARG A 434 27.54 10.90 15.77
C ARG A 434 27.15 10.08 14.53
N GLY A 435 26.90 10.75 13.41
CA GLY A 435 26.61 10.09 12.12
C GLY A 435 27.78 9.24 11.63
N ALA A 436 29.00 9.79 11.65
CA ALA A 436 30.21 9.08 11.26
C ALA A 436 30.52 7.88 12.17
N VAL A 437 30.24 7.98 13.48
CA VAL A 437 30.33 6.84 14.40
C VAL A 437 29.38 5.72 13.99
N SER A 438 28.14 6.04 13.64
CA SER A 438 27.17 5.03 13.21
C SER A 438 27.63 4.30 11.95
N ILE A 439 28.18 5.03 10.96
CA ILE A 439 28.75 4.42 9.74
C ILE A 439 29.86 3.41 10.08
N ALA A 440 30.79 3.79 10.95
CA ALA A 440 31.86 2.88 11.37
C ALA A 440 31.33 1.65 12.13
N ARG A 441 30.38 1.84 13.05
CA ARG A 441 29.79 0.74 13.83
C ARG A 441 28.95 -0.21 12.99
N ARG A 442 28.26 0.28 11.96
CA ARG A 442 27.56 -0.58 10.99
C ARG A 442 28.49 -1.53 10.27
N LEU A 443 29.74 -1.13 9.99
CA LEU A 443 30.73 -2.06 9.44
C LEU A 443 31.14 -3.13 10.46
N MET A 444 31.27 -2.74 11.73
CA MET A 444 31.64 -3.67 12.81
C MET A 444 30.56 -4.71 13.06
N ASP A 445 29.32 -4.26 13.21
CA ASP A 445 28.12 -5.09 13.42
C ASP A 445 26.87 -4.33 12.91
N PRO A 446 26.38 -4.65 11.71
CA PRO A 446 25.20 -4.01 11.14
C PRO A 446 23.96 -4.16 12.02
N LEU A 447 23.72 -5.35 12.56
CA LEU A 447 22.54 -5.65 13.37
C LEU A 447 22.53 -4.78 14.63
N ALA A 448 23.63 -4.82 15.40
CA ALA A 448 23.72 -4.12 16.68
C ALA A 448 23.59 -2.59 16.55
N GLU A 449 23.99 -2.02 15.41
CA GLU A 449 23.90 -0.57 15.17
C GLU A 449 22.55 -0.17 14.55
N LEU A 450 21.99 -0.96 13.63
CA LEU A 450 20.73 -0.63 12.95
C LEU A 450 19.49 -0.78 13.85
N VAL A 451 19.50 -1.69 14.83
CA VAL A 451 18.38 -1.85 15.79
C VAL A 451 18.16 -0.66 16.72
N LYS A 452 19.10 0.30 16.75
CA LYS A 452 18.97 1.56 17.49
C LYS A 452 18.00 2.55 16.81
N LEU A 453 17.59 2.26 15.58
CA LEU A 453 16.70 3.08 14.77
C LEU A 453 15.30 2.48 14.74
N ASP A 454 14.30 3.35 14.57
CA ASP A 454 13.00 2.92 14.04
C ASP A 454 13.25 2.26 12.67
N PRO A 455 12.78 1.02 12.42
CA PRO A 455 13.01 0.34 11.15
C PRO A 455 12.54 1.14 9.94
N LYS A 456 11.48 1.95 10.10
CA LYS A 456 10.95 2.82 9.03
C LYS A 456 11.85 4.01 8.72
N ALA A 457 12.78 4.35 9.61
CA ALA A 457 13.78 5.40 9.38
C ALA A 457 14.96 4.89 8.54
N ILE A 458 15.10 3.57 8.40
CA ILE A 458 16.10 2.96 7.53
C ILE A 458 15.56 3.03 6.10
N GLY A 459 16.28 3.73 5.22
CA GLY A 459 15.93 3.83 3.81
C GLY A 459 16.14 2.49 3.12
N VAL A 460 15.04 1.76 2.90
CA VAL A 460 15.03 0.39 2.35
C VAL A 460 14.44 0.31 0.95
N GLY A 461 13.98 1.43 0.40
CA GLY A 461 13.68 1.52 -1.03
C GLY A 461 13.01 2.82 -1.46
N GLN A 462 12.86 2.97 -2.77
CA GLN A 462 12.18 4.11 -3.36
C GLN A 462 10.68 4.05 -3.05
N TYR A 463 10.05 5.20 -2.78
CA TYR A 463 8.62 5.32 -2.45
C TYR A 463 8.19 4.71 -1.10
N GLN A 464 9.13 4.45 -0.19
CA GLN A 464 8.85 3.96 1.17
C GLN A 464 7.88 4.86 1.97
N HIS A 465 7.85 6.17 1.68
CA HIS A 465 6.91 7.10 2.30
C HIS A 465 5.53 7.16 1.61
N ASP A 466 5.39 6.51 0.46
CA ASP A 466 4.18 6.53 -0.36
C ASP A 466 3.31 5.26 -0.18
N VAL A 467 3.87 4.20 0.41
CA VAL A 467 3.13 2.97 0.76
C VAL A 467 2.30 3.13 2.03
N ASP A 468 1.38 2.18 2.31
CA ASP A 468 0.67 2.11 3.58
C ASP A 468 1.65 2.01 4.76
N GLN A 469 1.59 3.02 5.63
CA GLN A 469 2.57 3.21 6.69
C GLN A 469 2.40 2.27 7.88
N ASN A 470 1.21 1.66 8.03
CA ASN A 470 0.94 0.68 9.08
C ASN A 470 1.40 -0.70 8.62
N GLN A 471 1.09 -1.07 7.38
CA GLN A 471 1.58 -2.29 6.73
C GLN A 471 3.11 -2.31 6.69
N LEU A 472 3.73 -1.19 6.27
CA LEU A 472 5.18 -1.05 6.28
C LEU A 472 5.75 -1.26 7.69
N LYS A 473 5.17 -0.59 8.70
CA LYS A 473 5.64 -0.69 10.08
C LYS A 473 5.63 -2.14 10.57
N GLY A 474 4.48 -2.80 10.48
CA GLY A 474 4.33 -4.18 10.95
C GLY A 474 5.30 -5.13 10.25
N SER A 475 5.47 -4.98 8.93
CA SER A 475 6.39 -5.82 8.15
C SER A 475 7.86 -5.60 8.52
N LEU A 476 8.30 -4.35 8.74
CA LEU A 476 9.69 -4.09 9.12
C LEU A 476 9.96 -4.50 10.58
N ASP A 477 9.00 -4.30 11.48
CA ASP A 477 9.09 -4.77 12.88
C ASP A 477 9.24 -6.30 12.93
N ASP A 478 8.45 -7.04 12.12
CA ASP A 478 8.55 -8.51 12.00
C ASP A 478 9.95 -8.94 11.52
N VAL A 479 10.56 -8.21 10.57
CA VAL A 479 11.92 -8.48 10.09
C VAL A 479 12.96 -8.26 11.18
N VAL A 480 12.87 -7.17 11.94
CA VAL A 480 13.80 -6.93 13.06
C VAL A 480 13.68 -8.02 14.12
N ILE A 481 12.45 -8.38 14.50
CA ILE A 481 12.18 -9.44 15.48
C ILE A 481 12.67 -10.82 15.00
N SER A 482 12.66 -11.07 13.69
CA SER A 482 13.21 -12.31 13.11
C SER A 482 14.74 -12.31 13.06
N ALA A 483 15.37 -11.16 12.89
CA ALA A 483 16.82 -11.02 12.76
C ALA A 483 17.56 -11.02 14.12
N VAL A 484 16.94 -10.48 15.17
CA VAL A 484 17.47 -10.43 16.55
C VAL A 484 17.16 -11.73 17.30
#